data_AF-A0A0Q8C6L6-F1
#
_entry.id   AF-A0A0Q8C6L6-F1
#
_cell.length_a   1.000
_cell.length_b   1.000
_cell.length_c   1.000
_cell.angle_alpha   90.00
_cell.angle_beta   90.00
_cell.angle_gamma   90.00
#
_symmetry.space_group_name_H-M   'P 1'
#
loop_
_entity.id
_entity.type
_entity.pdbx_description
1 polymer ?
#
loop_
_entity_poly.entity_id
_entity_poly.type
_entity_poly.pdbx_seq_one_letter_code
_entity_poly.pdbx_strand_id
1 'polypeptide(L)'
;MIMELISASLGSKPRYDLSGRSYLVFLLIGITFSPSGVVNAEEKMISKTVTPTVINVISIGGTGLAIFSLSPSDFPAGSFGVPKQLLGIDWNTTSYPENIKESVELCYSRPYKTAQRTCVPIWPGSSGTSTDFNDQPFGQGAGVTIKHHVLGGGARLGYPAGSDTVTVRYRD
;
A
#
# COMPACT_ATOMS: atom_id res chain seq x y z
N MET A 1 -79.82 -5.68 31.90
CA MET A 1 -79.58 -6.15 30.53
C MET A 1 -78.65 -7.35 30.62
N ILE A 2 -79.23 -8.55 30.47
CA ILE A 2 -78.66 -9.81 29.97
C ILE A 2 -77.55 -10.44 30.88
N MET A 3 -77.80 -11.43 31.77
CA MET A 3 -78.20 -12.86 31.55
C MET A 3 -77.08 -13.60 30.75
N GLU A 4 -76.41 -14.66 31.17
CA GLU A 4 -76.84 -16.00 31.61
C GLU A 4 -75.59 -16.79 32.08
N LEU A 5 -75.81 -17.79 32.93
CA LEU A 5 -74.91 -18.92 33.26
C LEU A 5 -74.85 -19.96 32.12
N ILE A 6 -73.90 -20.92 32.22
CA ILE A 6 -73.96 -22.38 31.90
C ILE A 6 -72.48 -22.85 31.80
N SER A 7 -71.85 -23.65 32.68
CA SER A 7 -72.08 -24.96 33.32
C SER A 7 -71.61 -26.20 32.51
N ALA A 8 -71.01 -27.16 33.25
CA ALA A 8 -70.73 -28.59 32.96
C ALA A 8 -69.61 -28.95 31.94
N SER A 9 -68.48 -29.55 32.34
CA SER A 9 -68.20 -30.94 32.80
C SER A 9 -68.11 -31.99 31.69
N LEU A 10 -66.98 -32.70 31.58
CA LEU A 10 -66.82 -34.16 31.80
C LEU A 10 -65.46 -34.62 31.27
N GLY A 11 -64.77 -35.45 32.06
CA GLY A 11 -63.55 -36.11 31.62
C GLY A 11 -63.81 -37.32 30.71
N SER A 12 -62.77 -37.77 30.03
CA SER A 12 -62.60 -39.18 29.68
C SER A 12 -61.13 -39.52 29.44
N LYS A 13 -60.72 -40.62 30.08
CA LYS A 13 -59.41 -41.27 30.13
C LYS A 13 -58.86 -41.74 28.76
N PRO A 14 -57.58 -42.16 28.70
CA PRO A 14 -56.79 -42.24 27.47
C PRO A 14 -57.10 -43.50 26.66
N ARG A 15 -56.84 -43.44 25.35
CA ARG A 15 -56.52 -44.62 24.56
C ARG A 15 -55.11 -44.46 24.01
N TYR A 16 -54.21 -45.26 24.57
CA TYR A 16 -52.97 -45.63 23.93
C TYR A 16 -53.33 -46.57 22.79
N ASP A 17 -53.07 -46.17 21.56
CA ASP A 17 -52.97 -47.10 20.44
C ASP A 17 -51.49 -47.17 20.04
N LEU A 18 -50.97 -48.38 20.15
CA LEU A 18 -49.58 -48.75 19.90
C LEU A 18 -49.56 -49.30 18.48
N SER A 19 -49.06 -48.53 17.51
CA SER A 19 -48.79 -49.10 16.19
C SER A 19 -47.70 -48.34 15.44
N GLY A 20 -46.52 -48.96 15.41
CA GLY A 20 -45.80 -49.12 14.16
C GLY A 20 -44.77 -48.05 13.76
N ARG A 21 -43.51 -48.50 13.82
CA ARG A 21 -42.37 -48.13 12.96
C ARG A 21 -41.52 -46.93 13.37
N SER A 22 -40.41 -47.31 14.02
CA SER A 22 -39.05 -46.80 13.85
C SER A 22 -38.87 -45.61 12.91
N TYR A 23 -38.31 -44.50 13.41
CA TYR A 23 -37.10 -43.88 12.85
C TYR A 23 -36.44 -43.00 13.94
N LEU A 24 -35.28 -43.45 14.40
CA LEU A 24 -34.29 -42.66 15.13
C LEU A 24 -33.76 -41.56 14.20
N VAL A 25 -33.93 -40.29 14.54
CA VAL A 25 -33.08 -39.22 14.01
C VAL A 25 -32.83 -38.17 15.11
N PHE A 26 -31.70 -38.30 15.80
CA PHE A 26 -31.10 -37.22 16.57
C PHE A 26 -30.40 -36.28 15.57
N LEU A 27 -30.92 -35.07 15.35
CA LEU A 27 -30.22 -34.02 14.59
C LEU A 27 -29.54 -33.05 15.57
N LEU A 28 -28.29 -33.37 15.90
CA LEU A 28 -27.35 -32.43 16.50
C LEU A 28 -26.84 -31.50 15.38
N ILE A 29 -27.31 -30.26 15.35
CA ILE A 29 -26.76 -29.21 14.49
C ILE A 29 -25.51 -28.66 15.18
N GLY A 30 -24.36 -29.28 14.92
CA GLY A 30 -23.06 -28.69 15.22
C GLY A 30 -22.72 -27.67 14.14
N ILE A 31 -22.93 -26.38 14.41
CA ILE A 31 -22.42 -25.30 13.55
C ILE A 31 -20.93 -25.17 13.87
N THR A 32 -20.08 -25.82 13.07
CA THR A 32 -18.64 -25.54 13.08
C THR A 32 -18.42 -24.15 12.49
N PHE A 33 -18.28 -23.14 13.36
CA PHE A 33 -17.80 -21.83 12.98
C PHE A 33 -16.29 -21.96 12.70
N SER A 34 -15.92 -22.21 11.44
CA SER A 34 -14.54 -22.14 11.00
C SER A 34 -14.14 -20.66 10.96
N PRO A 35 -13.24 -20.16 11.83
CA PRO A 35 -12.69 -18.84 11.62
C PRO A 35 -11.83 -18.92 10.35
N SER A 36 -12.35 -18.41 9.24
CA SER A 36 -11.53 -18.10 8.08
C SER A 36 -10.54 -17.03 8.52
N GLY A 37 -9.32 -17.45 8.85
CA GLY A 37 -8.22 -16.54 9.14
C GLY A 37 -7.98 -15.69 7.90
N VAL A 38 -8.36 -14.42 7.95
CA VAL A 38 -7.92 -13.42 6.99
C VAL A 38 -6.43 -13.21 7.21
N VAL A 39 -5.60 -13.88 6.40
CA VAL A 39 -4.17 -13.57 6.33
C VAL A 39 -4.07 -12.25 5.56
N ASN A 40 -4.10 -11.13 6.28
CA ASN A 40 -3.72 -9.85 5.69
C ASN A 40 -2.21 -9.90 5.43
N ALA A 41 -1.81 -9.75 4.16
CA ALA A 41 -0.41 -9.57 3.83
C ALA A 41 0.08 -8.28 4.54
N GLU A 42 1.05 -8.42 5.44
CA GLU A 42 1.59 -7.32 6.22
C GLU A 42 2.28 -6.30 5.29
N GLU A 43 1.81 -5.05 5.32
CA GLU A 43 2.44 -3.95 4.60
C GLU A 43 3.69 -3.50 5.35
N LYS A 44 4.80 -3.45 4.61
CA LYS A 44 6.14 -3.07 5.07
C LYS A 44 6.56 -1.77 4.41
N MET A 45 7.40 -1.02 5.11
CA MET A 45 7.82 0.32 4.68
C MET A 45 9.34 0.47 4.74
N ILE A 46 9.92 1.12 3.73
CA ILE A 46 11.31 1.60 3.73
C ILE A 46 11.28 3.09 3.48
N SER A 47 11.77 3.89 4.44
CA SER A 47 11.83 5.34 4.31
C SER A 47 13.27 5.82 4.25
N LYS A 48 13.56 6.73 3.32
CA LYS A 48 14.89 7.33 3.13
C LYS A 48 14.76 8.82 2.84
N THR A 49 15.73 9.60 3.32
CA THR A 49 15.83 11.04 3.10
C THR A 49 17.19 11.37 2.52
N VAL A 50 17.23 12.17 1.46
CA VAL A 50 18.44 12.55 0.72
C VAL A 50 18.34 14.02 0.34
N THR A 51 19.41 14.78 0.58
CA THR A 51 19.55 16.12 0.03
C THR A 51 19.97 16.03 -1.45
N PRO A 52 19.21 16.62 -2.38
CA PRO A 52 19.58 16.61 -3.79
C PRO A 52 20.94 17.26 -4.07
N THR A 53 21.57 16.89 -5.19
CA THR A 53 22.84 17.51 -5.61
C THR A 53 22.64 18.97 -6.03
N VAL A 54 23.63 19.84 -5.76
CA VAL A 54 23.67 21.21 -6.33
C VAL A 54 23.59 21.14 -7.86
N ILE A 55 22.74 21.99 -8.44
CA ILE A 55 22.57 22.05 -9.90
C ILE A 55 23.56 23.06 -10.48
N ASN A 56 24.41 22.61 -11.40
CA ASN A 56 25.17 23.52 -12.27
C ASN A 56 24.34 23.83 -13.52
N VAL A 57 23.75 25.02 -13.57
CA VAL A 57 22.92 25.49 -14.67
C VAL A 57 23.81 26.04 -15.78
N ILE A 58 23.81 25.36 -16.92
CA ILE A 58 24.43 25.83 -18.16
C ILE A 58 23.36 26.40 -19.10
N SER A 59 23.73 26.82 -20.32
CA SER A 59 22.83 27.53 -21.25
C SER A 59 21.48 26.85 -21.51
N ILE A 60 21.40 25.52 -21.40
CA ILE A 60 20.18 24.73 -21.64
C ILE A 60 19.43 24.31 -20.35
N GLY A 61 19.96 24.64 -19.17
CA GLY A 61 19.43 24.18 -17.88
C GLY A 61 20.41 23.30 -17.10
N GLY A 62 19.89 22.59 -16.11
CA GLY A 62 20.65 21.68 -15.27
C GLY A 62 19.76 20.64 -14.57
N THR A 63 20.37 19.63 -13.96
CA THR A 63 19.64 18.58 -13.24
C THR A 63 20.26 18.32 -11.87
N GLY A 64 19.42 18.26 -10.85
CA GLY A 64 19.74 17.85 -9.49
C GLY A 64 19.10 16.52 -9.19
N LEU A 65 19.78 15.65 -8.45
CA LEU A 65 19.33 14.29 -8.20
C LEU A 65 19.32 13.98 -6.70
N ALA A 66 18.23 13.38 -6.22
CA ALA A 66 18.20 12.60 -5.00
C ALA A 66 18.02 11.12 -5.36
N ILE A 67 18.98 10.28 -5.00
CA ILE A 67 19.01 8.85 -5.37
C ILE A 67 18.78 8.00 -4.11
N PHE A 68 17.70 7.23 -4.13
CA PHE A 68 17.27 6.34 -3.05
C PHE A 68 17.43 4.89 -3.49
N SER A 69 18.65 4.35 -3.32
CA SER A 69 18.93 2.94 -3.64
C SER A 69 18.43 2.03 -2.52
N LEU A 70 17.79 0.91 -2.86
CA LEU A 70 17.35 -0.11 -1.90
C LEU A 70 18.37 -1.24 -1.84
N SER A 71 19.23 -1.22 -0.82
CA SER A 71 20.23 -2.25 -0.55
C SER A 71 19.62 -3.44 0.21
N PRO A 72 20.28 -4.61 0.22
CA PRO A 72 19.81 -5.77 0.98
C PRO A 72 19.54 -5.48 2.46
N SER A 73 20.29 -4.54 3.06
CA SER A 73 20.13 -4.11 4.46
C SER A 73 18.84 -3.34 4.76
N ASP A 74 18.17 -2.81 3.73
CA ASP A 74 16.88 -2.13 3.91
C ASP A 74 15.72 -3.12 4.07
N PHE A 75 15.97 -4.41 3.85
CA PHE A 75 14.98 -5.47 3.97
C PHE A 75 15.27 -6.33 5.21
N PRO A 76 14.24 -6.97 5.79
CA PRO A 76 14.43 -7.90 6.91
C PRO A 76 15.45 -8.99 6.58
N ALA A 77 16.24 -9.39 7.58
CA ALA A 77 17.18 -10.50 7.42
C ALA A 77 16.45 -11.79 7.00
N GLY A 78 17.08 -12.57 6.12
CA GLY A 78 16.48 -13.81 5.59
C GLY A 78 15.41 -13.61 4.51
N SER A 79 15.10 -12.37 4.11
CA SER A 79 14.11 -12.07 3.06
C SER A 79 14.65 -12.21 1.62
N PHE A 80 15.86 -12.73 1.45
CA PHE A 80 16.49 -12.93 0.14
C PHE A 80 15.71 -13.99 -0.66
N GLY A 81 15.39 -13.67 -1.92
CA GLY A 81 14.63 -14.56 -2.80
C GLY A 81 13.14 -14.66 -2.49
N VAL A 82 12.65 -14.05 -1.41
CA VAL A 82 11.21 -13.92 -1.14
C VAL A 82 10.66 -12.87 -2.11
N PRO A 83 9.69 -13.23 -2.98
CA PRO A 83 9.04 -12.27 -3.87
C PRO A 83 8.51 -11.07 -3.09
N LYS A 84 8.50 -9.89 -3.73
CA LYS A 84 7.96 -8.68 -3.13
C LYS A 84 7.14 -7.93 -4.14
N GLN A 85 6.06 -7.34 -3.68
CA GLN A 85 5.20 -6.49 -4.48
C GLN A 85 5.29 -5.04 -3.99
N LEU A 86 5.58 -4.12 -4.92
CA LEU A 86 5.48 -2.69 -4.66
C LEU A 86 4.00 -2.30 -4.59
N LEU A 87 3.62 -1.63 -3.50
CA LEU A 87 2.24 -1.16 -3.26
C LEU A 87 2.10 0.35 -3.52
N GLY A 88 3.21 1.08 -3.44
CA GLY A 88 3.26 2.49 -3.79
C GLY A 88 4.51 3.17 -3.26
N ILE A 89 4.69 4.41 -3.69
CA ILE A 89 5.79 5.27 -3.29
C ILE A 89 5.20 6.59 -2.80
N ASP A 90 5.35 6.86 -1.51
CA ASP A 90 5.06 8.18 -0.95
C ASP A 90 6.32 9.02 -1.05
N TRP A 91 6.17 10.27 -1.49
CA TRP A 91 7.28 11.15 -1.79
C TRP A 91 7.03 12.54 -1.21
N ASN A 92 8.12 13.21 -0.85
CA ASN A 92 8.15 14.62 -0.48
C ASN A 92 9.39 15.24 -1.12
N THR A 93 9.22 16.37 -1.80
CA THR A 93 10.26 17.02 -2.59
C THR A 93 10.65 18.35 -1.95
N THR A 94 11.93 18.68 -2.03
CA THR A 94 12.41 20.06 -1.89
C THR A 94 12.17 20.85 -3.18
N SER A 95 12.59 22.11 -3.19
CA SER A 95 12.65 22.96 -4.38
C SER A 95 14.04 23.60 -4.53
N TYR A 96 14.27 24.21 -5.69
CA TYR A 96 15.42 25.06 -6.01
C TYR A 96 14.95 26.51 -6.19
N PRO A 97 14.83 27.29 -5.09
CA PRO A 97 14.18 28.60 -5.11
C PRO A 97 14.94 29.66 -5.93
N GLU A 98 16.24 29.46 -6.16
CA GLU A 98 17.11 30.35 -6.94
C GLU A 98 16.99 30.14 -8.46
N ASN A 99 16.23 29.12 -8.87
CA ASN A 99 16.04 28.75 -10.26
C ASN A 99 14.59 28.93 -10.69
N ILE A 100 14.42 29.32 -11.95
CA ILE A 100 13.10 29.52 -12.54
C ILE A 100 12.64 28.24 -13.24
N LYS A 101 11.32 28.03 -13.22
CA LYS A 101 10.65 26.93 -13.95
C LYS A 101 11.23 25.56 -13.62
N GLU A 102 11.38 25.29 -12.33
CA GLU A 102 11.70 23.96 -11.85
C GLU A 102 10.58 22.97 -12.22
N SER A 103 10.97 21.81 -12.73
CA SER A 103 10.11 20.64 -12.94
C SER A 103 10.73 19.44 -12.27
N VAL A 104 9.92 18.54 -11.73
CA VAL A 104 10.41 17.40 -10.96
C VAL A 104 9.83 16.10 -11.50
N GLU A 105 10.65 15.06 -11.59
CA GLU A 105 10.23 13.71 -11.96
C GLU A 105 10.53 12.72 -10.84
N LEU A 106 9.59 11.80 -10.60
CA LEU A 106 9.81 10.61 -9.79
C LEU A 106 10.14 9.45 -10.73
N CYS A 107 11.33 8.87 -10.59
CA CYS A 107 11.78 7.77 -11.43
C CYS A 107 12.00 6.50 -10.61
N TYR A 108 11.52 5.37 -11.14
CA TYR A 108 11.75 4.05 -10.57
C TYR A 108 12.74 3.25 -11.41
N SER A 109 13.74 2.66 -10.76
CA SER A 109 14.70 1.73 -11.36
C SER A 109 14.42 0.31 -10.86
N ARG A 110 14.26 -0.63 -11.79
CA ARG A 110 14.05 -2.04 -11.44
C ARG A 110 15.32 -2.64 -10.79
N PRO A 111 15.16 -3.68 -9.94
CA PRO A 111 16.26 -4.44 -9.36
C PRO A 111 17.38 -4.75 -10.37
N TYR A 112 18.58 -4.25 -10.09
CA TYR A 112 19.81 -4.50 -10.88
C TYR A 112 19.72 -4.08 -12.36
N LYS A 113 18.75 -3.22 -12.72
CA LYS A 113 18.52 -2.70 -14.08
C LYS A 113 18.46 -1.17 -14.08
N THR A 114 19.52 -0.53 -13.61
CA THR A 114 19.61 0.93 -13.39
C THR A 114 19.48 1.80 -14.64
N ALA A 115 19.72 1.22 -15.83
CA ALA A 115 19.59 1.91 -17.12
C ALA A 115 18.14 2.07 -17.60
N GLN A 116 17.21 1.26 -17.09
CA GLN A 116 15.81 1.31 -17.48
C GLN A 116 15.00 1.92 -16.34
N ARG A 117 14.58 3.17 -16.53
CA ARG A 117 13.82 3.93 -15.56
C ARG A 117 12.49 4.35 -16.14
N THR A 118 11.42 4.12 -15.39
CA THR A 118 10.11 4.69 -15.68
C THR A 118 9.99 5.94 -14.83
N CYS A 119 9.60 7.07 -15.42
CA CYS A 119 9.47 8.34 -14.72
C CYS A 119 8.05 8.89 -14.87
N VAL A 120 7.55 9.52 -13.80
CA VAL A 120 6.29 10.26 -13.80
C VAL A 120 6.53 11.68 -13.30
N PRO A 121 5.83 12.69 -13.85
CA PRO A 121 5.96 14.05 -13.38
C PRO A 121 5.37 14.20 -11.98
N ILE A 122 6.07 14.95 -11.13
CA ILE A 122 5.61 15.38 -9.80
C ILE A 122 5.89 16.88 -9.61
N TRP A 123 5.52 17.44 -8.46
CA TRP A 123 5.64 18.88 -8.21
C TRP A 123 6.80 19.20 -7.26
N PRO A 124 7.57 20.29 -7.50
CA PRO A 124 8.61 20.75 -6.58
C PRO A 124 8.01 21.26 -5.26
N GLY A 125 8.75 21.11 -4.16
CA GLY A 125 8.34 21.62 -2.84
C GLY A 125 7.01 21.04 -2.33
N SER A 126 6.70 19.80 -2.67
CA SER A 126 5.38 19.20 -2.40
C SER A 126 5.49 17.73 -2.03
N SER A 127 4.37 17.13 -1.63
CA SER A 127 4.29 15.71 -1.30
C SER A 127 3.12 15.03 -1.99
N GLY A 128 3.21 13.71 -2.09
CA GLY A 128 2.16 12.88 -2.67
C GLY A 128 2.48 11.39 -2.62
N THR A 129 1.62 10.63 -3.30
CA THR A 129 1.75 9.18 -3.44
C THR A 129 1.65 8.81 -4.91
N SER A 130 2.51 7.92 -5.38
CA SER A 130 2.43 7.34 -6.73
C SER A 130 2.26 5.83 -6.64
N THR A 131 1.34 5.31 -7.46
CA THR A 131 1.10 3.86 -7.66
C THR A 131 1.46 3.43 -9.08
N ASP A 132 2.03 4.32 -9.89
CA ASP A 132 2.33 4.10 -11.32
C ASP A 132 3.38 3.00 -11.54
N PHE A 133 4.09 2.62 -10.48
CA PHE A 133 5.16 1.63 -10.50
C PHE A 133 4.74 0.27 -9.94
N ASN A 134 3.50 0.10 -9.49
CA ASN A 134 3.07 -1.11 -8.77
C ASN A 134 3.19 -2.40 -9.60
N ASP A 135 3.14 -2.28 -10.93
CA ASP A 135 3.31 -3.41 -11.85
C ASP A 135 4.78 -3.70 -12.19
N GLN A 136 5.73 -2.96 -11.59
CA GLN A 136 7.15 -3.16 -11.81
C GLN A 136 7.74 -4.19 -10.84
N PRO A 137 8.73 -4.99 -11.28
CA PRO A 137 9.50 -5.84 -10.38
C PRO A 137 10.12 -5.04 -9.22
N PHE A 138 9.98 -5.55 -8.00
CA PHE A 138 10.43 -4.89 -6.77
C PHE A 138 11.26 -5.83 -5.90
N GLY A 139 12.21 -5.24 -5.17
CA GLY A 139 13.08 -5.96 -4.25
C GLY A 139 14.45 -5.31 -4.10
N GLN A 140 15.39 -6.11 -3.62
CA GLN A 140 16.79 -5.68 -3.43
C GLN A 140 17.39 -5.18 -4.75
N GLY A 141 18.10 -4.06 -4.69
CA GLY A 141 18.70 -3.42 -5.87
C GLY A 141 17.73 -2.57 -6.69
N ALA A 142 16.44 -2.48 -6.32
CA ALA A 142 15.56 -1.44 -6.85
C ALA A 142 16.00 -0.05 -6.36
N GLY A 143 15.52 0.99 -7.00
CA GLY A 143 15.80 2.35 -6.56
C GLY A 143 14.76 3.35 -7.02
N VAL A 144 14.64 4.42 -6.25
CA VAL A 144 13.84 5.59 -6.59
C VAL A 144 14.80 6.76 -6.82
N THR A 145 14.52 7.61 -7.79
CA THR A 145 15.28 8.84 -8.02
C THR A 145 14.31 9.98 -8.20
N ILE A 146 14.44 11.03 -7.40
CA ILE A 146 13.78 12.30 -7.65
C ILE A 146 14.75 13.16 -8.47
N LYS A 147 14.27 13.65 -9.60
CA LYS A 147 15.06 14.44 -10.55
C LYS A 147 14.49 15.85 -10.60
N HIS A 148 15.28 16.83 -10.18
CA HIS A 148 14.96 18.23 -10.29
C HIS A 148 15.57 18.79 -11.57
N HIS A 149 14.74 19.26 -12.47
CA HIS A 149 15.14 19.87 -13.73
C HIS A 149 14.82 21.36 -13.68
N VAL A 150 15.83 22.19 -13.98
CA VAL A 150 15.65 23.64 -14.07
C VAL A 150 16.08 24.10 -15.45
N LEU A 151 15.40 25.13 -15.96
CA LEU A 151 15.76 25.74 -17.24
C LEU A 151 16.87 26.78 -17.06
N GLY A 152 17.47 27.19 -18.17
CA GLY A 152 18.39 28.34 -18.18
C GLY A 152 17.71 29.64 -17.73
N GLY A 153 18.52 30.61 -17.28
CA GLY A 153 18.05 31.95 -16.89
C GLY A 153 17.84 32.19 -15.40
N GLY A 154 18.11 31.20 -14.54
CA GLY A 154 18.20 31.37 -13.08
C GLY A 154 19.66 31.48 -12.58
N ALA A 155 19.88 31.25 -11.29
CA ALA A 155 21.23 31.17 -10.73
C ALA A 155 22.07 30.08 -11.41
N ARG A 156 23.37 30.36 -11.61
CA ARG A 156 24.31 29.40 -12.22
C ARG A 156 24.51 28.16 -11.36
N LEU A 157 24.53 28.34 -10.04
CA LEU A 157 24.51 27.25 -9.08
C LEU A 157 23.16 27.30 -8.37
N GLY A 158 22.38 26.23 -8.50
CA GLY A 158 21.13 26.05 -7.79
C GLY A 158 21.33 25.20 -6.56
N TYR A 159 21.06 25.74 -5.39
CA TYR A 159 21.10 24.99 -4.13
C TYR A 159 19.70 24.50 -3.75
N PRO A 160 19.56 23.23 -3.31
CA PRO A 160 18.28 22.75 -2.81
C PRO A 160 17.93 23.45 -1.49
N ALA A 161 16.66 23.81 -1.30
CA ALA A 161 16.18 24.41 -0.06
C ALA A 161 16.17 23.44 1.14
N GLY A 162 16.23 22.14 0.88
CA GLY A 162 16.11 21.09 1.88
C GLY A 162 16.37 19.71 1.29
N SER A 163 15.72 18.70 1.86
CA SER A 163 15.89 17.30 1.47
C SER A 163 14.62 16.72 0.90
N ASP A 164 14.80 15.75 0.01
CA ASP A 164 13.74 14.89 -0.47
C ASP A 164 13.59 13.67 0.44
N THR A 165 12.37 13.16 0.54
CA THR A 165 12.05 11.92 1.26
C THR A 165 11.23 10.99 0.38
N VAL A 166 11.56 9.71 0.42
CA VAL A 166 10.81 8.64 -0.23
C VAL A 166 10.50 7.56 0.79
N THR A 167 9.23 7.16 0.85
CA THR A 167 8.76 5.98 1.59
C THR A 167 8.17 4.98 0.61
N VAL A 168 8.80 3.81 0.53
CA VAL A 168 8.36 2.72 -0.33
C VAL A 168 7.53 1.75 0.49
N ARG A 169 6.30 1.50 0.03
CA ARG A 169 5.35 0.57 0.65
C ARG A 169 5.32 -0.72 -0.14
N TYR A 170 5.47 -1.86 0.53
CA TYR A 170 5.55 -3.17 -0.13
C TYR A 170 4.97 -4.30 0.74
N ARG A 171 4.77 -5.46 0.13
CA ARG A 171 4.48 -6.72 0.84
C ARG A 171 5.32 -7.86 0.24
N ASP A 172 5.45 -8.95 0.99
CA ASP A 172 6.01 -10.22 0.49
C ASP A 172 4.96 -11.04 -0.27
#